data_AF-A0A2E9GSB9-F1
#
_entry.id   AF-A0A2E9GSB9-F1
#
_cell.length_a   1.000
_cell.length_b   1.000
_cell.length_c   1.000
_cell.angle_alpha   90.00
_cell.angle_beta   90.00
_cell.angle_gamma   90.00
#
_symmetry.space_group_name_H-M   'P 1'
#
loop_
_entity.id
_entity.type
_entity.pdbx_description
1 polymer ?
#
loop_
_entity_poly.entity_id
_entity_poly.type
_entity_poly.pdbx_seq_one_letter_code
_entity_poly.pdbx_strand_id
1 'polypeptide(L)'
;MKRAAVLAAVLAACAVRDPTPVAYEPDRRDYAAFAADRPEIYEPNYLPFMVHRAAPSDDRRGDLLFFCRWDDAAMPLRVFIPEIAIPEELQDEFNPRDSDGYVAGVQEALRTWERSLDGLVSFQLVGSADAADLTIFLVAARAPESESEFKVLGSTSTGAACRVDGGDPEAERVEVSFAVPELRVYLADEFGLLGEDQVQWIALHEIGHALGMRGHSPIPADLMYPVARDRRSVPEGLSDEDVNSFESLYRLPNGAIFGWAGPPDAAPGEPVASGPGPPALAMAPYVDVRRGYSLRLPAGWTHFGTEHGLVVVDGATWDYTASFQVMVQRYATIQDYLERYGRYYGSRGAMSPPVELVVSERRAVQVEIALFDVPRIEQVTLVEIGDGRLLVVTADSPIEKADEYRPWFRALVASLAITDQPEDAWPEHRP
;
A
#
# COMPACT_ATOMS: atom_id res chain seq x y z
N MET A 1 -51.41 22.00 -59.20
CA MET A 1 -51.32 21.08 -58.05
C MET A 1 -50.11 20.17 -58.22
N LYS A 2 -48.98 20.48 -57.58
CA LYS A 2 -47.79 19.61 -57.53
C LYS A 2 -47.43 19.41 -56.05
N ARG A 3 -47.50 18.16 -55.58
CA ARG A 3 -47.12 17.76 -54.22
C ARG A 3 -45.60 17.61 -54.16
N ALA A 4 -44.95 18.36 -53.28
CA ALA A 4 -43.55 18.17 -52.93
C ALA A 4 -43.45 17.11 -51.83
N ALA A 5 -42.67 16.05 -52.08
CA ALA A 5 -42.32 15.05 -51.08
C ALA A 5 -41.07 15.53 -50.34
N VAL A 6 -41.19 15.70 -49.02
CA VAL A 6 -40.05 15.95 -48.13
C VAL A 6 -39.51 14.58 -47.71
N LEU A 7 -38.30 14.27 -48.17
CA LEU A 7 -37.54 13.08 -47.78
C LEU A 7 -36.82 13.39 -46.46
N ALA A 8 -37.32 12.85 -45.34
CA ALA A 8 -36.64 12.92 -44.06
C ALA A 8 -35.53 11.86 -44.04
N ALA A 9 -34.27 12.29 -44.19
CA ALA A 9 -33.12 11.43 -43.98
C ALA A 9 -32.88 11.28 -42.47
N VAL A 10 -33.21 10.09 -41.94
CA VAL A 10 -32.83 9.67 -40.58
C VAL A 10 -31.35 9.29 -40.62
N LEU A 11 -30.48 10.22 -40.22
CA LEU A 11 -29.08 9.92 -39.93
C LEU A 11 -29.04 9.19 -38.58
N ALA A 12 -29.02 7.85 -38.64
CA ALA A 12 -28.65 7.03 -37.51
C ALA A 12 -27.15 7.25 -37.25
N ALA A 13 -26.84 8.22 -36.39
CA ALA A 13 -25.51 8.34 -35.80
C ALA A 13 -25.31 7.10 -34.90
N CYS A 14 -24.57 6.11 -35.40
CA CYS A 14 -24.00 5.07 -34.56
C CYS A 14 -23.06 5.79 -33.57
N ALA A 15 -23.56 6.09 -32.37
CA ALA A 15 -22.72 6.44 -31.25
C ALA A 15 -21.83 5.23 -30.97
N VAL A 16 -20.64 5.23 -31.55
CA VAL A 16 -19.55 4.35 -31.13
C VAL A 16 -19.33 4.73 -29.68
N ARG A 17 -19.75 3.85 -28.76
CA ARG A 17 -19.36 3.98 -27.36
C ARG A 17 -17.85 3.96 -27.36
N ASP A 18 -17.23 5.04 -26.92
CA ASP A 18 -15.81 5.00 -26.60
C ASP A 18 -15.62 3.84 -25.61
N PRO A 19 -14.77 2.86 -25.94
CA PRO A 19 -14.50 1.78 -25.00
C PRO A 19 -13.97 2.41 -23.72
N THR A 20 -14.58 2.06 -22.59
CA THR A 20 -14.05 2.45 -21.28
C THR A 20 -12.58 2.06 -21.24
N PRO A 21 -11.65 3.00 -20.97
CA PRO A 21 -10.23 2.69 -20.92
C PRO A 21 -9.99 1.54 -19.95
N VAL A 22 -9.33 0.47 -20.42
CA VAL A 22 -8.96 -0.68 -19.59
C VAL A 22 -8.03 -0.18 -18.51
N ALA A 23 -8.36 -0.37 -17.23
CA ALA A 23 -7.50 0.08 -16.12
C ALA A 23 -6.08 -0.49 -16.28
N TYR A 24 -5.06 0.34 -16.06
CA TYR A 24 -3.68 -0.14 -15.98
C TYR A 24 -3.53 -0.92 -14.67
N GLU A 25 -3.10 -2.17 -14.77
CA GLU A 25 -2.73 -2.99 -13.62
C GLU A 25 -1.19 -2.94 -13.51
N PRO A 26 -0.65 -2.38 -12.41
CA PRO A 26 0.79 -2.38 -12.19
C PRO A 26 1.41 -3.78 -12.29
N ASP A 27 2.52 -3.89 -13.02
CA ASP A 27 3.32 -5.11 -13.16
C ASP A 27 4.73 -4.86 -12.62
N ARG A 28 5.26 -5.77 -11.81
CA ARG A 28 6.59 -5.62 -11.20
C ARG A 28 7.73 -5.47 -12.19
N ARG A 29 7.61 -5.91 -13.44
CA ARG A 29 8.67 -5.78 -14.47
C ARG A 29 8.72 -4.37 -15.01
N ASP A 30 7.56 -3.77 -15.29
CA ASP A 30 7.49 -2.35 -15.67
C ASP A 30 8.11 -1.51 -14.56
N TYR A 31 7.74 -1.82 -13.32
CA TYR A 31 8.31 -1.16 -12.15
C TYR A 31 9.82 -1.40 -12.00
N ALA A 32 10.30 -2.64 -12.10
CA ALA A 32 11.74 -2.93 -11.99
C ALA A 32 12.54 -2.28 -13.12
N ALA A 33 12.00 -2.23 -14.34
CA ALA A 33 12.61 -1.52 -15.46
C ALA A 33 12.69 -0.01 -15.20
N PHE A 34 11.63 0.57 -14.65
CA PHE A 34 11.60 1.97 -14.22
C PHE A 34 12.57 2.24 -13.04
N ALA A 35 12.68 1.34 -12.08
CA ALA A 35 13.52 1.56 -10.90
C ALA A 35 15.02 1.30 -11.13
N ALA A 36 15.39 0.53 -12.16
CA ALA A 36 16.76 0.08 -12.39
C ALA A 36 17.81 1.19 -12.51
N ASP A 37 17.42 2.39 -12.97
CA ASP A 37 18.29 3.54 -13.17
C ASP A 37 17.96 4.73 -12.24
N ARG A 38 17.11 4.52 -11.24
CA ARG A 38 16.59 5.56 -10.34
C ARG A 38 16.95 5.26 -8.87
N PRO A 39 18.19 5.51 -8.43
CA PRO A 39 18.63 5.28 -7.05
C PRO A 39 17.89 6.13 -6.00
N GLU A 40 17.13 7.14 -6.44
CA GLU A 40 16.26 7.96 -5.60
C GLU A 40 14.95 7.27 -5.17
N ILE A 41 14.61 6.12 -5.75
CA ILE A 41 13.44 5.33 -5.36
C ILE A 41 13.79 4.48 -4.13
N TYR A 42 12.99 4.62 -3.09
CA TYR A 42 13.15 3.88 -1.84
C TYR A 42 12.23 2.67 -1.78
N GLU A 43 12.75 1.56 -1.27
CA GLU A 43 12.01 0.30 -1.11
C GLU A 43 11.84 -0.05 0.37
N PRO A 44 10.74 -0.71 0.75
CA PRO A 44 9.59 -1.07 -0.09
C PRO A 44 8.71 0.14 -0.45
N ASN A 45 8.05 0.13 -1.60
CA ASN A 45 7.01 1.13 -1.97
C ASN A 45 5.90 0.54 -2.86
N TYR A 46 4.86 1.33 -3.11
CA TYR A 46 3.77 1.04 -4.05
C TYR A 46 3.63 2.12 -5.13
N LEU A 47 4.74 2.77 -5.52
CA LEU A 47 4.80 3.90 -6.44
C LEU A 47 4.01 3.69 -7.75
N PRO A 48 3.99 2.50 -8.39
CA PRO A 48 3.18 2.26 -9.60
C PRO A 48 1.67 2.49 -9.44
N PHE A 49 1.13 2.46 -8.22
CA PHE A 49 -0.27 2.76 -7.93
C PHE A 49 -0.55 4.28 -7.89
N MET A 50 0.49 5.11 -7.98
CA MET A 50 0.41 6.57 -8.01
C MET A 50 0.45 7.13 -9.45
N VAL A 51 0.61 6.28 -10.48
CA VAL A 51 0.72 6.75 -11.85
C VAL A 51 -0.57 7.42 -12.34
N HIS A 52 -0.39 8.53 -13.04
CA HIS A 52 -1.41 9.18 -13.85
C HIS A 52 -1.37 8.65 -15.27
N ARG A 53 -2.50 8.80 -15.95
CA ARG A 53 -2.71 8.30 -17.30
C ARG A 53 -3.20 9.41 -18.21
N ALA A 54 -2.59 9.51 -19.38
CA ALA A 54 -3.06 10.36 -20.47
C ALA A 54 -3.16 9.54 -21.75
N ALA A 55 -4.33 9.57 -22.40
CA ALA A 55 -4.47 9.03 -23.74
C ALA A 55 -3.70 9.95 -24.70
N PRO A 56 -2.70 9.45 -25.46
CA PRO A 56 -2.02 10.27 -26.45
C PRO A 56 -3.01 10.71 -27.51
N SER A 57 -2.83 11.92 -28.03
CA SER A 57 -3.72 12.48 -29.05
C SER A 57 -3.63 11.76 -30.41
N ASP A 58 -2.61 10.92 -30.66
CA ASP A 58 -2.37 10.41 -32.03
C ASP A 58 -1.54 9.10 -32.16
N ASP A 59 -1.32 8.26 -31.13
CA ASP A 59 -0.31 7.18 -31.24
C ASP A 59 -0.75 5.74 -30.91
N ARG A 60 -0.15 4.80 -31.65
CA ARG A 60 -0.28 3.33 -31.55
C ARG A 60 0.44 2.74 -30.33
N ARG A 61 1.14 3.56 -29.53
CA ARG A 61 1.96 3.14 -28.39
C ARG A 61 1.15 2.83 -27.12
N GLY A 62 -0.14 3.14 -27.11
CA GLY A 62 -1.01 3.00 -25.94
C GLY A 62 -0.94 4.23 -25.02
N ASP A 63 -1.49 4.14 -23.81
CA ASP A 63 -1.62 5.30 -22.94
C ASP A 63 -0.31 5.62 -22.21
N LEU A 64 0.01 6.91 -22.09
CA LEU A 64 1.17 7.38 -21.35
C LEU A 64 0.91 7.25 -19.84
N LEU A 65 1.86 6.64 -19.13
CA LEU A 65 1.89 6.54 -17.67
C LEU A 65 2.99 7.44 -17.11
N PHE A 66 2.64 8.31 -16.16
CA PHE A 66 3.56 9.30 -15.62
C PHE A 66 3.19 9.70 -14.18
N PHE A 67 4.14 10.25 -13.44
CA PHE A 67 3.91 10.72 -12.07
C PHE A 67 3.51 12.20 -12.05
N CYS A 68 2.59 12.55 -11.15
CA CYS A 68 2.09 13.91 -11.03
C CYS A 68 1.98 14.28 -9.56
N ARG A 69 2.53 15.43 -9.19
CA ARG A 69 2.56 15.95 -7.81
C ARG A 69 2.61 17.46 -7.83
N TRP A 70 2.38 18.10 -6.67
CA TRP A 70 2.63 19.52 -6.53
C TRP A 70 4.09 19.85 -6.88
N ASP A 71 4.30 20.97 -7.58
CA ASP A 71 5.63 21.48 -7.85
C ASP A 71 6.33 21.90 -6.55
N ASP A 72 7.65 21.75 -6.51
CA ASP A 72 8.46 22.16 -5.34
C ASP A 72 8.23 23.64 -4.98
N ALA A 73 7.97 24.48 -6.00
CA ALA A 73 7.69 25.90 -5.83
C ALA A 73 6.32 26.21 -5.18
N ALA A 74 5.42 25.23 -5.09
CA ALA A 74 4.15 25.36 -4.39
C ALA A 74 4.28 25.19 -2.87
N MET A 75 5.46 24.78 -2.37
CA MET A 75 5.68 24.55 -0.94
C MET A 75 6.14 25.83 -0.21
N PRO A 76 5.61 26.12 1.00
CA PRO A 76 4.56 25.37 1.70
C PRO A 76 3.19 25.54 1.05
N LEU A 77 2.45 24.44 0.93
CA LEU A 77 1.10 24.43 0.37
C LEU A 77 0.15 25.19 1.30
N ARG A 78 -0.57 26.20 0.80
CA ARG A 78 -1.47 26.99 1.64
C ARG A 78 -2.77 26.24 1.86
N VAL A 79 -3.10 25.93 3.11
CA VAL A 79 -4.26 25.12 3.47
C VAL A 79 -5.27 25.96 4.25
N PHE A 80 -6.53 25.92 3.83
CA PHE A 80 -7.65 26.47 4.59
C PHE A 80 -8.53 25.34 5.13
N ILE A 81 -8.85 25.42 6.42
CA ILE A 81 -9.81 24.52 7.09
C ILE A 81 -10.96 25.42 7.58
N PRO A 82 -12.12 25.42 6.92
CA PRO A 82 -13.26 26.22 7.35
C PRO A 82 -13.72 25.84 8.76
N GLU A 83 -14.20 26.83 9.52
CA GLU A 83 -14.92 26.56 10.76
C GLU A 83 -16.14 25.69 10.49
N ILE A 84 -16.43 24.78 11.42
CA ILE A 84 -17.55 23.85 11.32
C ILE A 84 -18.44 23.95 12.55
N ALA A 85 -19.75 23.98 12.32
CA ALA A 85 -20.74 23.79 13.36
C ALA A 85 -21.30 22.36 13.24
N ILE A 86 -21.23 21.59 14.33
CA ILE A 86 -21.82 20.25 14.40
C ILE A 86 -23.30 20.39 14.75
N PRO A 87 -24.24 19.94 13.89
CA PRO A 87 -25.66 19.98 14.19
C PRO A 87 -26.02 19.18 15.45
N GLU A 88 -27.00 19.67 16.21
CA GLU A 88 -27.45 19.04 17.46
C GLU A 88 -27.95 17.61 17.22
N GLU A 89 -28.53 17.33 16.04
CA GLU A 89 -29.00 16.00 15.66
C GLU A 89 -27.89 14.95 15.44
N LEU A 90 -26.63 15.37 15.32
CA LEU A 90 -25.48 14.47 15.26
C LEU A 90 -24.82 14.30 16.63
N GLN A 91 -25.10 15.18 17.60
CA GLN A 91 -24.49 15.13 18.91
C GLN A 91 -25.01 13.95 19.73
N ASP A 92 -24.12 13.34 20.50
CA ASP A 92 -24.48 12.39 21.55
C ASP A 92 -24.77 13.18 22.84
N GLU A 93 -25.98 13.06 23.38
CA GLU A 93 -26.41 13.73 24.62
C GLU A 93 -25.45 13.45 25.79
N PHE A 94 -24.86 12.26 25.82
CA PHE A 94 -23.98 11.84 26.91
C PHE A 94 -22.49 12.11 26.63
N ASN A 95 -22.14 12.47 25.39
CA ASN A 95 -20.77 12.71 24.98
C ASN A 95 -20.69 13.71 23.81
N PRO A 96 -21.07 14.98 24.03
CA PRO A 96 -21.02 15.99 22.98
C PRO A 96 -19.58 16.19 22.50
N ARG A 97 -19.42 16.33 21.19
CA ARG A 97 -18.12 16.54 20.54
C ARG A 97 -17.93 18.00 20.20
N ASP A 98 -16.71 18.46 20.40
CA ASP A 98 -16.27 19.80 20.02
C ASP A 98 -15.71 19.81 18.59
N SER A 99 -16.05 20.83 17.81
CA SER A 99 -15.52 21.04 16.46
C SER A 99 -14.00 21.20 16.45
N ASP A 100 -13.46 21.82 17.52
CA ASP A 100 -12.03 22.12 17.60
C ASP A 100 -11.17 20.85 17.62
N GLY A 101 -11.67 19.76 18.21
CA GLY A 101 -11.00 18.46 18.21
C GLY A 101 -10.84 17.88 16.80
N TYR A 102 -11.87 18.00 15.95
CA TYR A 102 -11.80 17.54 14.56
C TYR A 102 -10.84 18.39 13.72
N VAL A 103 -10.85 19.71 13.91
CA VAL A 103 -9.90 20.62 13.25
C VAL A 103 -8.46 20.29 13.68
N ALA A 104 -8.24 20.06 14.99
CA ALA A 104 -6.95 19.66 15.52
C ALA A 104 -6.47 18.31 14.94
N GLY A 105 -7.38 17.36 14.74
CA GLY A 105 -7.11 16.08 14.07
C GLY A 105 -6.59 16.27 12.63
N VAL A 106 -7.24 17.11 11.83
CA VAL A 106 -6.75 17.46 10.47
C VAL A 106 -5.38 18.15 10.53
N GLN A 107 -5.18 19.06 11.48
CA GLN A 107 -3.88 19.74 11.65
C GLN A 107 -2.77 18.78 12.07
N GLU A 108 -3.05 17.75 12.89
CA GLU A 108 -2.07 16.68 13.16
C GLU A 108 -1.83 15.85 11.91
N ALA A 109 -2.85 15.54 11.11
CA ALA A 109 -2.67 14.81 9.84
C ALA A 109 -1.67 15.53 8.90
N LEU A 110 -1.81 16.85 8.74
CA LEU A 110 -0.86 17.67 7.99
C LEU A 110 0.56 17.56 8.58
N ARG A 111 0.69 17.74 9.91
CA ARG A 111 1.99 17.68 10.61
C ARG A 111 2.65 16.30 10.54
N THR A 112 1.86 15.22 10.52
CA THR A 112 2.38 13.86 10.32
C THR A 112 3.02 13.73 8.96
N TRP A 113 2.36 14.19 7.88
CA TRP A 113 2.95 14.19 6.54
C TRP A 113 4.25 15.00 6.47
N GLU A 114 4.29 16.22 7.04
CA GLU A 114 5.52 17.03 7.06
C GLU A 114 6.68 16.34 7.78
N ARG A 115 6.39 15.75 8.95
CA ARG A 115 7.38 15.08 9.80
C ARG A 115 7.89 13.80 9.16
N SER A 116 7.01 13.02 8.56
CA SER A 116 7.33 11.72 7.97
C SER A 116 8.06 11.85 6.64
N LEU A 117 7.89 12.95 5.90
CA LEU A 117 8.56 13.20 4.62
C LEU A 117 9.76 14.16 4.75
N ASP A 118 10.29 14.35 5.95
CA ASP A 118 11.46 15.21 6.25
C ASP A 118 11.41 16.60 5.56
N GLY A 119 10.21 17.21 5.54
CA GLY A 119 9.98 18.52 4.94
C GLY A 119 9.96 18.58 3.40
N LEU A 120 10.00 17.45 2.68
CA LEU A 120 9.75 17.39 1.22
C LEU A 120 8.38 17.98 0.86
N VAL A 121 7.43 17.84 1.78
CA VAL A 121 6.11 18.48 1.76
C VAL A 121 5.99 19.36 3.00
N SER A 122 5.43 20.56 2.84
CA SER A 122 5.11 21.45 3.95
C SER A 122 3.79 22.17 3.71
N PHE A 123 3.13 22.57 4.79
CA PHE A 123 1.82 23.20 4.78
C PHE A 123 1.83 24.51 5.56
N GLN A 124 1.05 25.47 5.07
CA GLN A 124 0.82 26.73 5.75
C GLN A 124 -0.67 26.96 5.93
N LEU A 125 -1.14 26.96 7.18
CA LEU A 125 -2.53 27.31 7.46
C LEU A 125 -2.78 28.79 7.13
N VAL A 126 -3.83 29.05 6.34
CA VAL A 126 -4.29 30.40 5.98
C VAL A 126 -5.70 30.64 6.52
N GLY A 127 -6.05 31.92 6.70
CA GLY A 127 -7.33 32.30 7.33
C GLY A 127 -8.54 32.37 6.39
N SER A 128 -8.37 32.13 5.08
CA SER A 128 -9.47 32.20 4.12
C SER A 128 -9.24 31.29 2.90
N ALA A 129 -10.34 30.84 2.30
CA ALA A 129 -10.31 30.00 1.10
C ALA A 129 -9.60 30.68 -0.08
N ASP A 130 -9.79 31.99 -0.29
CA ASP A 130 -9.18 32.74 -1.39
C ASP A 130 -7.64 32.77 -1.33
N ALA A 131 -7.06 32.52 -0.16
CA ALA A 131 -5.62 32.48 0.04
C ALA A 131 -5.05 31.05 -0.02
N ALA A 132 -5.89 30.04 -0.14
CA ALA A 132 -5.51 28.63 -0.07
C ALA A 132 -5.25 28.03 -1.45
N ASP A 133 -4.30 27.10 -1.50
CA ASP A 133 -4.08 26.18 -2.62
C ASP A 133 -4.95 24.92 -2.45
N LEU A 134 -5.19 24.50 -1.20
CA LEU A 134 -6.02 23.37 -0.81
C LEU A 134 -7.01 23.78 0.28
N THR A 135 -8.31 23.51 0.07
CA THR A 135 -9.32 23.64 1.13
C THR A 135 -9.75 22.26 1.62
N ILE A 136 -9.69 22.04 2.93
CA ILE A 136 -10.13 20.80 3.59
C ILE A 136 -11.45 21.06 4.29
N PHE A 137 -12.54 20.53 3.74
CA PHE A 137 -13.88 20.63 4.32
C PHE A 137 -14.12 19.49 5.30
N LEU A 138 -14.32 19.83 6.56
CA LEU A 138 -14.98 18.95 7.52
C LEU A 138 -16.49 19.03 7.28
N VAL A 139 -17.13 17.89 7.01
CA VAL A 139 -18.55 17.80 6.67
C VAL A 139 -19.31 17.21 7.85
N ALA A 140 -20.03 18.06 8.60
CA ALA A 140 -20.89 17.64 9.71
C ALA A 140 -22.19 17.00 9.21
N ALA A 141 -22.04 15.91 8.46
CA ALA A 141 -23.13 15.09 7.97
C ALA A 141 -22.68 13.63 7.99
N ARG A 142 -23.66 12.72 7.94
CA ARG A 142 -23.36 11.30 7.72
C ARG A 142 -22.76 11.13 6.33
N ALA A 143 -21.71 10.33 6.25
CA ALA A 143 -21.18 9.85 4.98
C ALA A 143 -22.30 9.26 4.12
N PRO A 144 -22.31 9.51 2.80
CA PRO A 144 -23.32 8.94 1.92
C PRO A 144 -23.27 7.42 1.96
N GLU A 145 -24.44 6.78 1.88
CA GLU A 145 -24.49 5.34 1.64
C GLU A 145 -23.80 5.03 0.31
N SER A 146 -22.84 4.11 0.36
CA SER A 146 -22.11 3.65 -0.80
C SER A 146 -22.90 2.50 -1.43
N GLU A 147 -23.01 2.46 -2.75
CA GLU A 147 -23.54 1.29 -3.46
C GLU A 147 -22.56 0.08 -3.38
N SER A 148 -21.33 0.32 -2.94
CA SER A 148 -20.34 -0.72 -2.69
C SER A 148 -20.34 -1.19 -1.24
N GLU A 149 -19.76 -2.36 -0.98
CA GLU A 149 -19.53 -2.86 0.38
C GLU A 149 -18.58 -1.96 1.22
N PHE A 150 -18.01 -0.92 0.62
CA PHE A 150 -17.06 0.00 1.25
C PHE A 150 -17.69 1.36 1.52
N LYS A 151 -17.57 1.82 2.77
CA LYS A 151 -18.05 3.13 3.21
C LYS A 151 -17.04 4.22 2.85
N VAL A 152 -17.51 5.26 2.17
CA VAL A 152 -16.68 6.40 1.76
C VAL A 152 -16.77 7.47 2.86
N LEU A 153 -15.74 7.57 3.70
CA LEU A 153 -15.69 8.53 4.82
C LEU A 153 -14.91 9.82 4.48
N GLY A 154 -14.23 9.83 3.34
CA GLY A 154 -13.52 10.98 2.79
C GLY A 154 -13.59 10.97 1.27
N SER A 155 -13.27 12.10 0.65
CA SER A 155 -13.14 12.16 -0.80
C SER A 155 -12.21 13.27 -1.24
N THR A 156 -11.34 12.95 -2.20
CA THR A 156 -10.43 13.89 -2.86
C THR A 156 -10.65 13.87 -4.37
N SER A 157 -10.88 15.04 -4.96
CA SER A 157 -11.19 15.14 -6.39
C SER A 157 -9.92 15.09 -7.26
N THR A 158 -9.42 13.89 -7.56
CA THR A 158 -8.17 13.69 -8.33
C THR A 158 -8.35 13.65 -9.85
N GLY A 159 -9.60 13.50 -10.35
CA GLY A 159 -9.87 13.22 -11.77
C GLY A 159 -9.37 14.28 -12.77
N ALA A 160 -9.34 15.54 -12.36
CA ALA A 160 -8.78 16.66 -13.14
C ALA A 160 -7.58 17.32 -12.45
N ALA A 161 -7.06 16.70 -11.38
CA ALA A 161 -6.00 17.29 -10.57
C ALA A 161 -4.68 17.36 -11.33
N CYS A 162 -4.44 16.43 -12.24
CA CYS A 162 -3.24 16.42 -13.08
C CYS A 162 -3.58 16.75 -14.54
N ARG A 163 -2.87 17.71 -15.12
CA ARG A 163 -3.01 18.12 -16.51
C ARG A 163 -1.65 18.09 -17.19
N VAL A 164 -1.60 17.47 -18.37
CA VAL A 164 -0.42 17.53 -19.25
C VAL A 164 -0.47 18.85 -20.01
N ASP A 165 0.53 19.71 -19.79
CA ASP A 165 0.65 21.03 -20.40
C ASP A 165 1.49 20.98 -21.70
N GLY A 166 2.34 19.97 -21.84
CA GLY A 166 3.23 19.79 -22.97
C GLY A 166 4.17 18.61 -22.74
N GLY A 167 5.12 18.42 -23.67
CA GLY A 167 6.15 17.41 -23.52
C GLY A 167 6.79 17.01 -24.84
N ASP A 168 8.04 16.60 -24.76
CA ASP A 168 8.70 15.86 -25.83
C ASP A 168 8.45 14.37 -25.57
N PRO A 169 7.81 13.62 -26.48
CA PRO A 169 7.55 12.19 -26.30
C PRO A 169 8.82 11.35 -26.20
N GLU A 170 9.98 11.88 -26.56
CA GLU A 170 11.28 11.23 -26.43
C GLU A 170 12.04 11.69 -25.16
N ALA A 171 11.46 12.59 -24.35
CA ALA A 171 12.02 12.96 -23.05
C ALA A 171 11.60 11.97 -21.95
N GLU A 172 12.39 11.87 -20.90
CA GLU A 172 12.10 11.04 -19.70
C GLU A 172 10.98 11.62 -18.82
N ARG A 173 10.41 12.78 -19.21
CA ARG A 173 9.34 13.49 -18.50
C ARG A 173 8.41 14.22 -19.45
N VAL A 174 7.17 14.41 -19.02
CA VAL A 174 6.20 15.34 -19.62
C VAL A 174 6.03 16.59 -18.75
N GLU A 175 5.59 17.70 -19.35
CA GLU A 175 5.27 18.91 -18.61
C GLU A 175 3.85 18.78 -18.05
N VAL A 176 3.72 18.88 -16.73
CA VAL A 176 2.45 18.68 -16.03
C VAL A 176 2.20 19.78 -15.02
N SER A 177 0.92 20.11 -14.81
CA SER A 177 0.44 20.86 -13.66
C SER A 177 -0.41 19.96 -12.80
N PHE A 178 -0.17 19.99 -11.48
CA PHE A 178 -0.95 19.28 -10.49
C PHE A 178 -1.56 20.26 -9.49
N ALA A 179 -2.85 20.15 -9.25
CA ALA A 179 -3.53 20.89 -8.20
C ALA A 179 -4.79 20.16 -7.72
N VAL A 180 -4.92 20.02 -6.40
CA VAL A 180 -6.12 19.53 -5.73
C VAL A 180 -6.70 20.67 -4.89
N PRO A 181 -7.74 21.37 -5.38
CA PRO A 181 -8.24 22.56 -4.68
C PRO A 181 -9.10 22.22 -3.46
N GLU A 182 -9.66 21.00 -3.41
CA GLU A 182 -10.65 20.60 -2.44
C GLU A 182 -10.54 19.13 -2.00
N LEU A 183 -10.68 18.93 -0.69
CA LEU A 183 -10.78 17.64 -0.02
C LEU A 183 -11.96 17.68 0.97
N ARG A 184 -12.68 16.57 1.15
CA ARG A 184 -13.80 16.45 2.09
C ARG A 184 -13.60 15.29 3.06
N VAL A 185 -13.90 15.51 4.34
CA VAL A 185 -13.92 14.48 5.39
C VAL A 185 -15.26 14.51 6.11
N TYR A 186 -15.99 13.41 6.12
CA TYR A 186 -17.26 13.30 6.83
C TYR A 186 -17.03 13.03 8.31
N LEU A 187 -17.73 13.76 9.18
CA LEU A 187 -17.60 13.61 10.63
C LEU A 187 -18.50 12.54 11.23
N ALA A 188 -19.47 12.03 10.48
CA ALA A 188 -20.42 11.05 10.98
C ALA A 188 -20.62 9.89 10.01
N ASP A 189 -21.06 8.79 10.59
CA ASP A 189 -21.30 7.54 9.91
C ASP A 189 -22.69 6.99 10.33
N GLU A 190 -22.96 5.70 10.21
CA GLU A 190 -24.30 5.16 10.55
C GLU A 190 -24.49 4.97 12.06
N PHE A 191 -23.38 4.93 12.81
CA PHE A 191 -23.33 4.75 14.26
C PHE A 191 -23.22 6.09 15.00
N GLY A 192 -23.01 7.21 14.30
CA GLY A 192 -22.98 8.55 14.88
C GLY A 192 -21.73 9.33 14.47
N LEU A 193 -21.32 10.28 15.31
CA LEU A 193 -20.08 11.03 15.13
C LEU A 193 -18.86 10.11 15.28
N LEU A 194 -17.92 10.25 14.36
CA LEU A 194 -16.62 9.61 14.42
C LEU A 194 -15.78 10.18 15.56
N GLY A 195 -14.87 9.39 16.11
CA GLY A 195 -13.84 9.90 17.02
C GLY A 195 -12.86 10.83 16.31
N GLU A 196 -12.26 11.77 17.04
CA GLU A 196 -11.24 12.70 16.52
C GLU A 196 -10.08 11.97 15.83
N ASP A 197 -9.59 10.89 16.44
CA ASP A 197 -8.53 10.06 15.86
C ASP A 197 -8.98 9.46 14.51
N GLN A 198 -10.24 9.00 14.39
CA GLN A 198 -10.75 8.42 13.15
C GLN A 198 -10.79 9.48 12.04
N VAL A 199 -11.22 10.70 12.37
CA VAL A 199 -11.23 11.84 11.43
C VAL A 199 -9.80 12.22 11.03
N GLN A 200 -8.85 12.26 11.96
CA GLN A 200 -7.43 12.45 11.65
C GLN A 200 -6.93 11.40 10.64
N TRP A 201 -7.31 10.13 10.80
CA TRP A 201 -6.85 9.06 9.92
C TRP A 201 -7.44 9.14 8.52
N ILE A 202 -8.74 9.47 8.42
CA ILE A 202 -9.37 9.74 7.12
C ILE A 202 -8.71 10.95 6.47
N ALA A 203 -8.47 12.03 7.23
CA ALA A 203 -7.76 13.19 6.71
C ALA A 203 -6.35 12.84 6.24
N LEU A 204 -5.61 12.01 6.98
CA LEU A 204 -4.29 11.51 6.57
C LEU A 204 -4.35 10.83 5.19
N HIS A 205 -5.30 9.91 5.01
CA HIS A 205 -5.51 9.17 3.76
C HIS A 205 -5.83 10.11 2.60
N GLU A 206 -6.83 10.98 2.80
CA GLU A 206 -7.26 11.92 1.76
C GLU A 206 -6.16 12.94 1.41
N ILE A 207 -5.35 13.38 2.38
CA ILE A 207 -4.18 14.23 2.10
C ILE A 207 -3.17 13.49 1.22
N GLY A 208 -2.99 12.19 1.39
CA GLY A 208 -2.15 11.39 0.48
C GLY A 208 -2.61 11.48 -0.98
N HIS A 209 -3.92 11.42 -1.23
CA HIS A 209 -4.48 11.69 -2.56
C HIS A 209 -4.21 13.12 -3.02
N ALA A 210 -4.41 14.09 -2.12
CA ALA A 210 -4.17 15.50 -2.40
C ALA A 210 -2.69 15.80 -2.71
N LEU A 211 -1.76 14.93 -2.31
CA LEU A 211 -0.32 15.07 -2.55
C LEU A 211 0.18 14.40 -3.84
N GLY A 212 -0.67 13.69 -4.58
CA GLY A 212 -0.30 13.07 -5.87
C GLY A 212 -0.71 11.61 -6.03
N MET A 213 -1.28 10.99 -4.99
CA MET A 213 -1.70 9.60 -5.10
C MET A 213 -3.04 9.47 -5.83
N ARG A 214 -3.02 8.89 -7.03
CA ARG A 214 -4.24 8.65 -7.82
C ARG A 214 -4.99 7.36 -7.42
N GLY A 215 -4.26 6.28 -7.17
CA GLY A 215 -4.81 4.98 -6.78
C GLY A 215 -4.85 4.78 -5.26
N HIS A 216 -4.89 3.52 -4.83
CA HIS A 216 -4.78 3.11 -3.43
C HIS A 216 -3.61 2.15 -3.27
N SER A 217 -3.05 2.07 -2.07
CA SER A 217 -2.10 0.99 -1.76
C SER A 217 -2.84 -0.35 -1.86
N PRO A 218 -2.23 -1.39 -2.45
CA PRO A 218 -2.76 -2.74 -2.42
C PRO A 218 -2.44 -3.45 -1.10
N ILE A 219 -1.60 -2.87 -0.24
CA ILE A 219 -1.10 -3.49 0.98
C ILE A 219 -2.03 -3.10 2.14
N PRO A 220 -2.72 -4.07 2.77
CA PRO A 220 -3.74 -3.73 3.75
C PRO A 220 -3.27 -3.16 5.09
N ALA A 221 -1.94 -3.04 5.28
CA ALA A 221 -1.35 -2.42 6.46
C ALA A 221 -1.08 -0.92 6.27
N ASP A 222 -1.09 -0.44 5.02
CA ASP A 222 -0.77 0.94 4.67
C ASP A 222 -1.94 1.87 4.96
N LEU A 223 -1.63 3.15 5.23
CA LEU A 223 -2.63 4.21 5.35
C LEU A 223 -3.45 4.31 4.06
N MET A 224 -2.79 4.21 2.91
CA MET A 224 -3.40 4.43 1.61
C MET A 224 -4.22 3.23 1.10
N TYR A 225 -4.41 2.19 1.90
CA TYR A 225 -5.32 1.09 1.59
C TYR A 225 -6.78 1.58 1.62
N PRO A 226 -7.66 1.17 0.68
CA PRO A 226 -8.99 1.80 0.53
C PRO A 226 -10.00 1.41 1.62
N VAL A 227 -9.66 0.45 2.49
CA VAL A 227 -10.57 -0.01 3.56
C VAL A 227 -10.05 0.42 4.91
N ALA A 228 -10.81 1.29 5.59
CA ALA A 228 -10.57 1.64 6.98
C ALA A 228 -10.65 0.38 7.86
N ARG A 229 -9.55 0.04 8.57
CA ARG A 229 -9.51 -1.10 9.49
C ARG A 229 -9.74 -0.65 10.93
N ASP A 230 -10.32 -1.54 11.74
CA ASP A 230 -10.46 -1.32 13.17
C ASP A 230 -9.07 -1.20 13.83
N ARG A 231 -8.79 -0.03 14.40
CA ARG A 231 -7.44 0.48 14.68
C ARG A 231 -6.74 -0.13 15.89
N ARG A 232 -7.26 -1.20 16.48
CA ARG A 232 -6.59 -1.85 17.62
C ARG A 232 -5.22 -2.45 17.25
N SER A 233 -4.87 -2.50 15.96
CA SER A 233 -3.71 -3.25 15.47
C SER A 233 -2.83 -2.50 14.45
N VAL A 234 -3.09 -1.23 14.13
CA VAL A 234 -2.29 -0.49 13.14
C VAL A 234 -1.40 0.54 13.87
N PRO A 235 -0.09 0.63 13.55
CA PRO A 235 0.82 1.60 14.16
C PRO A 235 0.31 3.04 14.07
N GLU A 236 0.68 3.87 15.04
CA GLU A 236 0.44 5.31 14.98
C GLU A 236 1.28 5.92 13.84
N GLY A 237 0.63 6.30 12.72
CA GLY A 237 1.29 7.07 11.64
C GLY A 237 1.20 6.43 10.24
N LEU A 238 2.20 6.74 9.42
CA LEU A 238 2.40 6.22 8.07
C LEU A 238 3.22 4.92 8.13
N SER A 239 2.96 3.95 7.23
CA SER A 239 3.85 2.81 7.05
C SER A 239 5.17 3.24 6.39
N ASP A 240 6.19 2.36 6.44
CA ASP A 240 7.43 2.60 5.70
C ASP A 240 7.15 2.66 4.19
N GLU A 241 6.23 1.83 3.69
CA GLU A 241 5.77 1.87 2.30
C GLU A 241 5.07 3.17 1.93
N ASP A 242 4.24 3.73 2.82
CA ASP A 242 3.64 5.05 2.62
C ASP A 242 4.74 6.12 2.51
N VAL A 243 5.66 6.17 3.47
CA VAL A 243 6.76 7.15 3.46
C VAL A 243 7.61 7.02 2.21
N ASN A 244 8.12 5.81 1.93
CA ASN A 244 8.99 5.56 0.77
C ASN A 244 8.31 5.87 -0.56
N SER A 245 7.00 5.59 -0.71
CA SER A 245 6.26 5.88 -1.93
C SER A 245 6.19 7.39 -2.19
N PHE A 246 5.87 8.18 -1.17
CA PHE A 246 5.78 9.63 -1.30
C PHE A 246 7.15 10.31 -1.38
N GLU A 247 8.16 9.85 -0.62
CA GLU A 247 9.53 10.35 -0.79
C GLU A 247 10.05 10.08 -2.22
N SER A 248 9.81 8.87 -2.75
CA SER A 248 10.17 8.53 -4.13
C SER A 248 9.44 9.44 -5.12
N LEU A 249 8.12 9.62 -4.96
CA LEU A 249 7.33 10.51 -5.81
C LEU A 249 7.88 11.95 -5.81
N TYR A 250 8.22 12.51 -4.65
CA TYR A 250 8.70 13.89 -4.53
C TYR A 250 10.16 14.08 -4.92
N ARG A 251 10.97 13.01 -4.92
CA ARG A 251 12.36 13.04 -5.44
C ARG A 251 12.43 12.92 -6.96
N LEU A 252 11.44 12.29 -7.57
CA LEU A 252 11.32 12.26 -9.02
C LEU A 252 10.97 13.66 -9.57
N PRO A 253 11.42 13.99 -10.79
CA PRO A 253 10.92 15.14 -11.51
C PRO A 253 9.39 15.05 -11.67
N ASN A 254 8.68 16.14 -11.43
CA ASN A 254 7.25 16.20 -11.73
C ASN A 254 7.02 15.88 -13.23
N GLY A 255 6.06 15.00 -13.52
CA GLY A 255 5.81 14.50 -14.87
C GLY A 255 6.76 13.39 -15.34
N ALA A 256 7.59 12.80 -14.46
CA ALA A 256 8.45 11.66 -14.80
C ALA A 256 7.63 10.53 -15.46
N ILE A 257 8.10 10.06 -16.61
CA ILE A 257 7.42 9.00 -17.37
C ILE A 257 7.74 7.66 -16.71
N PHE A 258 6.69 6.97 -16.27
CA PHE A 258 6.77 5.60 -15.77
C PHE A 258 6.88 4.61 -16.91
N GLY A 259 6.08 4.80 -17.96
CA GLY A 259 6.05 3.91 -19.12
C GLY A 259 4.83 4.13 -20.01
N TRP A 260 4.48 3.09 -20.76
CA TRP A 260 3.35 3.09 -21.68
C TRP A 260 2.48 1.87 -21.40
N ALA A 261 1.20 2.09 -21.12
CA ALA A 261 0.24 1.00 -21.03
C ALA A 261 0.00 0.48 -22.46
N GLY A 262 0.52 -0.71 -22.77
CA GLY A 262 0.35 -1.34 -24.08
C GLY A 262 -1.13 -1.53 -24.47
N PRO A 263 -1.42 -1.85 -25.74
CA PRO A 263 -2.78 -2.15 -26.16
C PRO A 263 -3.36 -3.31 -25.33
N PRO A 264 -4.67 -3.30 -25.00
CA PRO A 264 -5.29 -4.26 -24.08
C PRO A 264 -5.07 -5.74 -24.40
N ASP A 265 -4.74 -6.07 -25.65
CA ASP A 265 -4.56 -7.43 -26.14
C ASP A 265 -3.14 -7.99 -25.93
N ALA A 266 -2.19 -7.16 -25.48
CA ALA A 266 -0.88 -7.65 -25.10
C ALA A 266 -1.06 -8.46 -23.80
N ALA A 267 -1.05 -9.79 -23.92
CA ALA A 267 -1.07 -10.66 -22.74
C ALA A 267 0.03 -10.19 -21.78
N PRO A 268 -0.29 -9.98 -20.48
CA PRO A 268 0.74 -9.66 -19.51
C PRO A 268 1.78 -10.76 -19.63
N GLY A 269 3.03 -10.39 -19.97
CA GLY A 269 4.05 -11.41 -20.13
C GLY A 269 4.23 -12.13 -18.79
N GLU A 270 4.65 -13.39 -18.81
CA GLU A 270 4.82 -14.11 -17.54
C GLU A 270 5.79 -13.34 -16.63
N PRO A 271 5.49 -13.26 -15.31
CA PRO A 271 6.42 -12.70 -14.34
C PRO A 271 7.77 -13.41 -14.51
N VAL A 272 8.86 -12.64 -14.61
CA VAL A 272 10.20 -13.22 -14.58
C VAL A 272 10.35 -13.84 -13.20
N ALA A 273 10.25 -15.16 -13.12
CA ALA A 273 10.51 -15.87 -11.88
C ALA A 273 11.98 -15.65 -11.50
N SER A 274 12.27 -15.52 -10.20
CA SER A 274 13.58 -15.88 -9.68
C SER A 274 13.96 -17.23 -10.30
N GLY A 275 14.91 -17.23 -11.24
CA GLY A 275 15.09 -18.38 -12.13
C GLY A 275 15.32 -19.69 -11.36
N PRO A 276 14.95 -20.84 -11.94
CA PRO A 276 15.12 -22.14 -11.30
C PRO A 276 16.60 -22.36 -10.99
N GLY A 277 16.95 -22.34 -9.70
CA GLY A 277 18.33 -22.42 -9.24
C GLY A 277 18.42 -22.83 -7.77
N PRO A 278 19.58 -23.34 -7.34
CA PRO A 278 19.82 -23.61 -5.93
C PRO A 278 19.66 -22.32 -5.10
N PRO A 279 19.14 -22.40 -3.86
CA PRO A 279 18.98 -21.22 -3.01
C PRO A 279 20.31 -20.48 -2.82
N ALA A 280 20.34 -19.22 -3.21
CA ALA A 280 21.44 -18.31 -2.94
C ALA A 280 21.03 -17.38 -1.79
N LEU A 281 21.58 -17.58 -0.60
CA LEU A 281 21.31 -16.70 0.53
C LEU A 281 22.32 -15.55 0.59
N ALA A 282 21.88 -14.40 1.07
CA ALA A 282 22.72 -13.25 1.38
C ALA A 282 23.88 -13.67 2.31
N MET A 283 25.06 -13.07 2.09
CA MET A 283 26.24 -13.40 2.90
C MET A 283 26.06 -12.94 4.35
N ALA A 284 25.56 -11.71 4.53
CA ALA A 284 25.25 -11.14 5.82
C ALA A 284 23.83 -11.57 6.26
N PRO A 285 23.63 -11.99 7.52
CA PRO A 285 22.30 -12.24 8.03
C PRO A 285 21.57 -10.92 8.29
N TYR A 286 20.25 -10.95 8.18
CA TYR A 286 19.39 -10.00 8.86
C TYR A 286 19.35 -10.33 10.35
N VAL A 287 19.39 -9.32 11.21
CA VAL A 287 19.37 -9.46 12.67
C VAL A 287 18.26 -8.61 13.25
N ASP A 288 17.30 -9.24 13.93
CA ASP A 288 16.31 -8.53 14.75
C ASP A 288 16.67 -8.70 16.22
N VAL A 289 17.50 -7.78 16.71
CA VAL A 289 17.94 -7.74 18.11
C VAL A 289 16.78 -7.64 19.09
N ARG A 290 15.72 -6.90 18.73
CA ARG A 290 14.51 -6.71 19.56
C ARG A 290 13.78 -8.04 19.78
N ARG A 291 13.89 -8.95 18.81
CA ARG A 291 13.19 -10.23 18.78
C ARG A 291 14.13 -11.43 19.00
N GLY A 292 15.44 -11.23 19.11
CA GLY A 292 16.39 -12.27 19.48
C GLY A 292 16.64 -13.32 18.39
N TYR A 293 16.56 -12.95 17.11
CA TYR A 293 16.85 -13.87 16.02
C TYR A 293 17.68 -13.22 14.90
N SER A 294 18.38 -14.07 14.14
CA SER A 294 19.02 -13.69 12.89
C SER A 294 18.78 -14.77 11.83
N LEU A 295 18.75 -14.37 10.56
CA LEU A 295 18.54 -15.31 9.45
C LEU A 295 19.19 -14.78 8.18
N ARG A 296 19.61 -15.68 7.28
CA ARG A 296 20.13 -15.27 5.98
C ARG A 296 19.00 -15.24 4.96
N LEU A 297 18.75 -14.06 4.41
CA LEU A 297 17.68 -13.83 3.44
C LEU A 297 18.05 -14.41 2.08
N PRO A 298 17.09 -14.83 1.25
CA PRO A 298 17.31 -15.04 -0.17
C PRO A 298 17.97 -13.80 -0.82
N ALA A 299 19.04 -14.00 -1.58
CA ALA A 299 19.76 -12.91 -2.22
C ALA A 299 18.88 -12.26 -3.30
N GLY A 300 18.76 -10.93 -3.25
CA GLY A 300 17.97 -10.15 -4.20
C GLY A 300 16.47 -10.09 -3.90
N TRP A 301 15.99 -10.72 -2.82
CA TRP A 301 14.61 -10.57 -2.39
C TRP A 301 14.44 -9.29 -1.56
N THR A 302 13.30 -8.62 -1.78
CA THR A 302 12.91 -7.42 -1.03
C THR A 302 12.52 -7.82 0.38
N HIS A 303 12.87 -7.02 1.37
CA HIS A 303 12.52 -7.30 2.76
C HIS A 303 12.25 -6.02 3.54
N PHE A 304 11.40 -6.13 4.57
CA PHE A 304 11.04 -5.01 5.44
C PHE A 304 10.69 -5.49 6.85
N GLY A 305 10.96 -4.63 7.82
CA GLY A 305 10.68 -4.89 9.23
C GLY A 305 9.19 -4.72 9.52
N THR A 306 8.70 -5.45 10.52
CA THR A 306 7.37 -5.23 11.10
C THR A 306 7.52 -5.07 12.61
N GLU A 307 6.43 -4.69 13.28
CA GLU A 307 6.41 -4.70 14.75
C GLU A 307 6.76 -6.10 15.28
N HIS A 308 6.28 -7.17 14.62
CA HIS A 308 6.40 -8.54 15.11
C HIS A 308 7.60 -9.32 14.56
N GLY A 309 8.32 -8.79 13.57
CA GLY A 309 9.50 -9.42 12.99
C GLY A 309 9.82 -8.90 11.60
N LEU A 310 9.82 -9.77 10.59
CA LEU A 310 10.30 -9.48 9.24
C LEU A 310 9.38 -10.10 8.17
N VAL A 311 9.24 -9.41 7.04
CA VAL A 311 8.68 -9.96 5.80
C VAL A 311 9.73 -9.89 4.69
N VAL A 312 9.74 -10.90 3.83
CA VAL A 312 10.66 -11.06 2.70
C VAL A 312 9.85 -11.54 1.50
N VAL A 313 10.05 -10.96 0.33
CA VAL A 313 9.26 -11.27 -0.87
C VAL A 313 10.12 -11.41 -2.12
N ASP A 314 9.75 -12.36 -2.98
CA ASP A 314 10.29 -12.52 -4.33
C ASP A 314 9.52 -11.62 -5.31
N GLY A 315 9.97 -10.37 -5.43
CA GLY A 315 9.36 -9.33 -6.25
C GLY A 315 9.19 -8.02 -5.48
N ALA A 316 8.11 -7.30 -5.81
CA ALA A 316 7.68 -6.12 -5.07
C ALA A 316 6.70 -6.51 -3.95
N THR A 317 6.53 -5.68 -2.93
CA THR A 317 5.63 -5.96 -1.79
C THR A 317 4.17 -6.10 -2.20
N TRP A 318 3.80 -5.52 -3.35
CA TRP A 318 2.46 -5.56 -3.95
C TRP A 318 2.30 -6.55 -5.12
N ASP A 319 3.40 -7.10 -5.64
CA ASP A 319 3.42 -8.11 -6.71
C ASP A 319 4.59 -9.08 -6.50
N TYR A 320 4.36 -10.03 -5.59
CA TYR A 320 5.32 -11.07 -5.24
C TYR A 320 4.85 -12.44 -5.68
N THR A 321 5.81 -13.28 -6.08
CA THR A 321 5.52 -14.67 -6.39
C THR A 321 5.51 -15.49 -5.11
N ALA A 322 6.58 -15.40 -4.32
CA ALA A 322 6.68 -16.06 -3.03
C ALA A 322 6.96 -15.05 -1.92
N SER A 323 6.54 -15.39 -0.71
CA SER A 323 6.84 -14.59 0.47
C SER A 323 7.29 -15.47 1.61
N PHE A 324 7.94 -14.82 2.56
CA PHE A 324 8.41 -15.41 3.79
C PHE A 324 8.25 -14.39 4.91
N GLN A 325 7.56 -14.79 5.97
CA GLN A 325 7.30 -13.96 7.13
C GLN A 325 7.82 -14.63 8.40
N VAL A 326 8.52 -13.86 9.23
CA VAL A 326 8.93 -14.24 10.57
C VAL A 326 8.21 -13.36 11.57
N MET A 327 7.48 -13.99 12.48
CA MET A 327 6.81 -13.30 13.59
C MET A 327 7.23 -13.93 14.91
N VAL A 328 7.44 -13.11 15.93
CA VAL A 328 7.65 -13.58 17.30
C VAL A 328 6.42 -13.31 18.15
N GLN A 329 5.81 -14.38 18.66
CA GLN A 329 4.58 -14.39 19.43
C GLN A 329 4.84 -14.83 20.87
N ARG A 330 3.98 -14.43 21.82
CA ARG A 330 4.10 -14.79 23.24
C ARG A 330 3.26 -16.03 23.57
N TYR A 331 3.83 -17.21 23.32
CA TYR A 331 3.25 -18.50 23.69
C TYR A 331 4.35 -19.39 24.29
N ALA A 332 4.03 -20.07 25.39
CA ALA A 332 4.99 -20.90 26.09
C ALA A 332 5.36 -22.16 25.30
N THR A 333 4.39 -22.73 24.59
CA THR A 333 4.57 -23.92 23.77
C THR A 333 3.89 -23.79 22.41
N ILE A 334 4.31 -24.63 21.45
CA ILE A 334 3.61 -24.79 20.17
C ILE A 334 2.14 -25.20 20.38
N GLN A 335 1.88 -26.05 21.38
CA GLN A 335 0.54 -26.54 21.69
C GLN A 335 -0.39 -25.39 22.10
N ASP A 336 0.05 -24.48 22.97
CA ASP A 336 -0.76 -23.32 23.38
C ASP A 336 -1.15 -22.45 22.18
N TYR A 337 -0.22 -22.27 21.24
CA TYR A 337 -0.47 -21.53 20.01
C TYR A 337 -1.48 -22.25 19.10
N LEU A 338 -1.32 -23.55 18.90
CA LEU A 338 -2.22 -24.37 18.08
C LEU A 338 -3.61 -24.55 18.71
N GLU A 339 -3.74 -24.59 20.02
CA GLU A 339 -5.04 -24.61 20.69
C GLU A 339 -5.84 -23.34 20.38
N ARG A 340 -5.16 -22.19 20.31
CA ARG A 340 -5.80 -20.91 19.99
C ARG A 340 -6.03 -20.70 18.50
N TYR A 341 -5.04 -21.00 17.65
CA TYR A 341 -5.04 -20.65 16.22
C TYR A 341 -5.16 -21.85 15.27
N GLY A 342 -5.05 -23.09 15.74
CA GLY A 342 -5.14 -24.28 14.88
C GLY A 342 -6.46 -24.36 14.12
N ARG A 343 -7.57 -23.94 14.75
CA ARG A 343 -8.87 -23.85 14.08
C ARG A 343 -8.88 -22.81 12.95
N TYR A 344 -8.19 -21.68 13.14
CA TYR A 344 -8.08 -20.64 12.12
C TYR A 344 -7.35 -21.20 10.89
N TYR A 345 -6.20 -21.85 11.07
CA TYR A 345 -5.47 -22.49 9.97
C TYR A 345 -6.30 -23.56 9.25
N GLY A 346 -6.98 -24.44 10.00
CA GLY A 346 -7.85 -25.46 9.43
C GLY A 346 -9.07 -24.91 8.69
N SER A 347 -9.49 -23.67 8.97
CA SER A 347 -10.60 -23.02 8.27
C SER A 347 -10.17 -22.36 6.95
N ARG A 348 -8.88 -22.06 6.77
CA ARG A 348 -8.35 -21.41 5.57
C ARG A 348 -8.00 -22.39 4.46
N GLY A 349 -7.73 -23.65 4.79
CA GLY A 349 -7.26 -24.60 3.80
C GLY A 349 -7.16 -26.05 4.27
N ALA A 350 -6.82 -26.93 3.34
CA ALA A 350 -6.51 -28.31 3.63
C ALA A 350 -5.11 -28.40 4.26
N MET A 351 -5.06 -28.70 5.56
CA MET A 351 -3.82 -28.78 6.33
C MET A 351 -3.21 -30.18 6.27
N SER A 352 -1.90 -30.28 6.03
CA SER A 352 -1.14 -31.51 6.12
C SER A 352 -1.05 -32.00 7.57
N PRO A 353 -0.75 -33.29 7.81
CA PRO A 353 -0.29 -33.72 9.12
C PRO A 353 0.93 -32.91 9.57
N PRO A 354 1.04 -32.57 10.87
CA PRO A 354 2.21 -31.88 11.39
C PRO A 354 3.47 -32.74 11.30
N VAL A 355 4.57 -32.12 10.91
CA VAL A 355 5.91 -32.73 10.85
C VAL A 355 6.76 -32.13 11.97
N GLU A 356 7.25 -32.97 12.88
CA GLU A 356 8.19 -32.55 13.92
C GLU A 356 9.58 -32.33 13.29
N LEU A 357 10.20 -31.21 13.64
CA LEU A 357 11.49 -30.75 13.15
C LEU A 357 12.37 -30.29 14.31
N VAL A 358 13.66 -30.10 14.03
CA VAL A 358 14.59 -29.39 14.92
C VAL A 358 15.17 -28.21 14.14
N VAL A 359 14.96 -27.00 14.65
CA VAL A 359 15.45 -25.75 14.03
C VAL A 359 16.27 -25.00 15.06
N SER A 360 17.53 -24.71 14.76
CA SER A 360 18.45 -24.05 15.71
C SER A 360 18.53 -24.76 17.07
N GLU A 361 18.59 -26.09 17.05
CA GLU A 361 18.57 -26.96 18.25
C GLU A 361 17.28 -26.89 19.10
N ARG A 362 16.26 -26.19 18.63
CA ARG A 362 14.94 -26.08 19.28
C ARG A 362 13.92 -27.00 18.63
N ARG A 363 12.92 -27.38 19.42
CA ARG A 363 11.73 -28.08 18.91
C ARG A 363 11.00 -27.19 17.92
N ALA A 364 10.60 -27.78 16.79
CA ALA A 364 9.77 -27.12 15.81
C ALA A 364 8.70 -28.06 15.25
N VAL A 365 7.58 -27.48 14.80
CA VAL A 365 6.51 -28.19 14.08
C VAL A 365 6.22 -27.46 12.79
N GLN A 366 6.15 -28.20 11.70
CA GLN A 366 5.78 -27.68 10.38
C GLN A 366 4.46 -28.27 9.91
N VAL A 367 3.63 -27.43 9.31
CA VAL A 367 2.42 -27.81 8.58
C VAL A 367 2.40 -27.12 7.22
N GLU A 368 1.81 -27.76 6.22
CA GLU A 368 1.47 -27.15 4.94
C GLU A 368 -0.04 -26.97 4.86
N ILE A 369 -0.49 -25.85 4.30
CA ILE A 369 -1.90 -25.47 4.19
C ILE A 369 -2.16 -25.09 2.74
N ALA A 370 -2.93 -25.91 2.02
CA ALA A 370 -3.42 -25.54 0.69
C ALA A 370 -4.69 -24.70 0.84
N LEU A 371 -4.61 -23.41 0.50
CA LEU A 371 -5.69 -22.45 0.73
C LEU A 371 -6.93 -22.75 -0.14
N PHE A 372 -8.12 -22.46 0.38
CA PHE A 372 -9.39 -22.73 -0.33
C PHE A 372 -9.82 -21.60 -1.26
N ASP A 373 -9.47 -20.36 -0.92
CA ASP A 373 -9.88 -19.13 -1.60
C ASP A 373 -8.94 -18.75 -2.75
N VAL A 374 -7.67 -19.14 -2.66
CA VAL A 374 -6.64 -18.86 -3.67
C VAL A 374 -5.77 -20.11 -3.91
N PRO A 375 -5.26 -20.33 -5.14
CA PRO A 375 -4.41 -21.48 -5.46
C PRO A 375 -2.98 -21.29 -4.92
N ARG A 376 -2.85 -21.14 -3.60
CA ARG A 376 -1.58 -20.95 -2.90
C ARG A 376 -1.39 -21.99 -1.81
N ILE A 377 -0.13 -22.21 -1.43
CA ILE A 377 0.25 -23.05 -0.31
C ILE A 377 1.01 -22.23 0.72
N GLU A 378 0.58 -22.31 1.97
CA GLU A 378 1.29 -21.74 3.12
C GLU A 378 2.03 -22.87 3.86
N GLN A 379 3.34 -22.75 4.02
CA GLN A 379 4.15 -23.60 4.90
C GLN A 379 4.41 -22.85 6.21
N VAL A 380 3.76 -23.28 7.29
CA VAL A 380 3.90 -22.67 8.62
C VAL A 380 4.83 -23.53 9.47
N THR A 381 5.94 -22.95 9.92
CA THR A 381 6.90 -23.57 10.85
C THR A 381 6.89 -22.82 12.17
N LEU A 382 6.51 -23.51 13.24
CA LEU A 382 6.46 -23.00 14.60
C LEU A 382 7.71 -23.48 15.34
N VAL A 383 8.51 -22.56 15.89
CA VAL A 383 9.76 -22.87 16.60
C VAL A 383 9.69 -22.35 18.03
N GLU A 384 9.88 -23.24 19.01
CA GLU A 384 9.91 -22.85 20.42
C GLU A 384 11.23 -22.12 20.73
N ILE A 385 11.14 -20.85 21.16
CA ILE A 385 12.34 -20.09 21.54
C ILE A 385 12.85 -20.60 22.90
N GLY A 386 11.95 -20.95 23.82
CA GLY A 386 12.28 -21.51 25.14
C GLY A 386 12.20 -20.51 26.30
N ASP A 387 11.84 -19.26 26.03
CA ASP A 387 11.69 -18.18 27.02
C ASP A 387 10.24 -17.68 27.14
N GLY A 388 9.27 -18.52 26.77
CA GLY A 388 7.86 -18.15 26.71
C GLY A 388 7.44 -17.47 25.39
N ARG A 389 8.34 -17.46 24.40
CA ARG A 389 8.05 -16.99 23.04
C ARG A 389 8.07 -18.14 22.03
N LEU A 390 7.37 -17.90 20.94
CA LEU A 390 7.29 -18.76 19.76
C LEU A 390 7.66 -17.94 18.53
N LEU A 391 8.51 -18.50 17.67
CA LEU A 391 8.79 -17.95 16.36
C LEU A 391 7.90 -18.65 15.33
N VAL A 392 7.06 -17.88 14.65
CA VAL A 392 6.14 -18.33 13.60
C VAL A 392 6.74 -17.92 12.27
N VAL A 393 7.17 -18.91 11.51
CA VAL A 393 7.68 -18.74 10.15
C VAL A 393 6.59 -19.16 9.17
N THR A 394 6.09 -18.24 8.35
CA THR A 394 5.14 -18.55 7.28
C THR A 394 5.83 -18.32 5.95
N ALA A 395 5.89 -19.35 5.11
CA ALA A 395 6.32 -19.23 3.73
C ALA A 395 5.12 -19.47 2.82
N ASP A 396 4.94 -18.67 1.79
CA ASP A 396 3.76 -18.71 0.92
C ASP A 396 4.16 -18.62 -0.56
N SER A 397 3.49 -19.40 -1.42
CA SER A 397 3.73 -19.43 -2.87
C SER A 397 2.52 -19.98 -3.62
N PRO A 398 2.37 -19.70 -4.93
CA PRO A 398 1.42 -20.40 -5.80
C PRO A 398 1.63 -21.91 -5.74
N ILE A 399 0.54 -22.66 -5.79
CA ILE A 399 0.58 -24.13 -5.65
C ILE A 399 1.41 -24.79 -6.75
N GLU A 400 1.35 -24.26 -7.96
CA GLU A 400 2.11 -24.70 -9.13
C GLU A 400 3.62 -24.43 -9.03
N LYS A 401 4.01 -23.52 -8.13
CA LYS A 401 5.41 -23.14 -7.88
C LYS A 401 5.95 -23.66 -6.54
N ALA A 402 5.13 -24.36 -5.77
CA ALA A 402 5.47 -24.82 -4.43
C ALA A 402 6.79 -25.62 -4.39
N ASP A 403 6.98 -26.54 -5.33
CA ASP A 403 8.17 -27.38 -5.38
C ASP A 403 9.44 -26.61 -5.78
N GLU A 404 9.29 -25.53 -6.55
CA GLU A 404 10.38 -24.62 -6.94
C GLU A 404 10.86 -23.79 -5.74
N TYR A 405 9.94 -23.29 -4.90
CA TYR A 405 10.29 -22.48 -3.72
C TYR A 405 10.62 -23.29 -2.47
N ARG A 406 10.22 -24.56 -2.39
CA ARG A 406 10.48 -25.43 -1.23
C ARG A 406 11.96 -25.49 -0.82
N PRO A 407 12.96 -25.58 -1.74
CA PRO A 407 14.36 -25.49 -1.39
C PRO A 407 14.74 -24.15 -0.73
N TRP A 408 14.20 -23.03 -1.21
CA TRP A 408 14.44 -21.70 -0.65
C TRP A 408 13.90 -21.59 0.77
N PHE A 409 12.67 -22.05 1.01
CA PHE A 409 12.05 -22.05 2.33
C PHE A 409 12.83 -22.90 3.34
N ARG A 410 13.31 -24.07 2.91
CA ARG A 410 14.15 -24.94 3.74
C ARG A 410 15.50 -24.29 4.05
N ALA A 411 16.17 -23.71 3.06
CA ALA A 411 17.46 -23.06 3.25
C ALA A 411 17.36 -21.88 4.22
N LEU A 412 16.29 -21.09 4.12
CA LEU A 412 16.05 -19.96 5.00
C LEU A 412 15.79 -20.43 6.44
N VAL A 413 14.85 -21.35 6.66
CA VAL A 413 14.58 -21.91 8.01
C VAL A 413 15.85 -22.54 8.61
N ALA A 414 16.65 -23.24 7.80
CA ALA A 414 17.91 -23.83 8.25
C ALA A 414 18.99 -22.77 8.60
N SER A 415 18.89 -21.55 8.07
CA SER A 415 19.77 -20.43 8.39
C SER A 415 19.39 -19.67 9.67
N LEU A 416 18.21 -19.95 10.23
CA LEU A 416 17.68 -19.29 11.42
C LEU A 416 18.57 -19.59 12.63
N ALA A 417 19.08 -18.53 13.25
CA ALA A 417 19.76 -18.58 14.54
C ALA A 417 18.95 -17.81 15.57
N ILE A 418 18.64 -18.47 16.69
CA ILE A 418 17.87 -17.92 17.80
C ILE A 418 18.81 -17.75 18.99
N THR A 419 18.75 -16.59 19.65
CA THR A 419 19.54 -16.34 20.85
C THR A 419 18.63 -15.97 22.02
N ASP A 420 18.99 -16.49 23.20
CA ASP A 420 18.41 -16.11 24.48
C ASP A 420 19.19 -14.95 25.13
N GLN A 421 20.30 -14.53 24.51
CA GLN A 421 21.19 -13.53 25.09
C GLN A 421 20.68 -12.10 24.83
N PRO A 422 20.86 -11.18 25.80
CA PRO A 422 20.52 -9.77 25.62
C PRO A 422 21.33 -9.14 24.48
N GLU A 423 20.82 -8.00 24.00
CA GLU A 423 21.30 -7.23 22.84
C GLU A 423 22.83 -7.02 22.78
N ASP A 424 23.49 -6.87 23.94
CA ASP A 424 24.94 -6.66 24.05
C ASP A 424 25.80 -7.89 23.74
N ALA A 425 25.20 -9.07 23.60
CA ALA A 425 25.92 -10.33 23.44
C ALA A 425 25.86 -10.91 22.03
N TRP A 426 25.19 -10.21 21.09
CA TRP A 426 25.36 -10.52 19.68
C TRP A 426 26.83 -10.33 19.34
N PRO A 427 27.52 -11.35 18.80
CA PRO A 427 28.92 -11.20 18.43
C PRO A 427 29.00 -10.01 17.49
N GLU A 428 29.64 -8.93 17.97
CA GLU A 428 29.84 -7.70 17.20
C GLU A 428 30.22 -8.12 15.79
N HIS A 429 29.41 -7.68 14.82
CA HIS A 429 29.72 -7.78 13.41
C HIS A 429 31.04 -7.02 13.18
N ARG A 430 32.17 -7.71 13.41
CA ARG A 430 33.46 -7.28 12.93
C ARG A 430 33.36 -7.33 11.40
N PRO A 431 33.53 -6.19 10.71
CA PRO A 431 33.44 -6.12 9.26
C PRO A 431 34.43 -7.06 8.57
#